data_AF-A0A4Q0AVC0-F1
#
_entry.id   AF-A0A4Q0AVC0-F1
#
_cell.length_a   1.000
_cell.length_b   1.000
_cell.length_c   1.000
_cell.angle_alpha   90.00
_cell.angle_beta   90.00
_cell.angle_gamma   90.00
#
_symmetry.space_group_name_H-M   'P 1'
#
loop_
_entity.id
_entity.type
_entity.pdbx_description
1 polymer ?
#
loop_
_entity_poly.entity_id
_entity_poly.type
_entity_poly.pdbx_seq_one_letter_code
_entity_poly.pdbx_strand_id
1 'polypeptide(L)'
;MKNKHIYIAIALLFLIGCMNNEKHVEESNNTIETGDTAIHIKSRPNYTAIGKKIAAEAQLVLARNLADAINKGGVAYAIQFCNTQAYPNTDSMSKILNAELKRVSDKN
;
A
#
# COMPACT_ATOMS: atom_id res chain seq x y z
N MET A 1 -6.41 43.16 -19.62
CA MET A 1 -5.81 42.50 -18.44
C MET A 1 -6.88 41.88 -17.52
N LYS A 2 -7.71 40.94 -18.00
CA LYS A 2 -8.81 40.37 -17.18
C LYS A 2 -8.65 38.86 -16.89
N ASN A 3 -7.54 38.26 -17.33
CA ASN A 3 -7.33 36.80 -17.28
C ASN A 3 -6.24 36.42 -16.27
N LYS A 4 -5.56 37.40 -15.65
CA LYS A 4 -4.52 37.17 -14.63
C LYS A 4 -5.11 36.52 -13.36
N HIS A 5 -6.35 36.84 -13.03
CA HIS A 5 -7.07 36.23 -11.91
C HIS A 5 -7.44 34.76 -12.15
N ILE A 6 -7.64 34.35 -13.42
CA ILE A 6 -7.87 32.94 -13.79
C ILE A 6 -6.62 32.10 -13.52
N TYR A 7 -5.44 32.58 -13.89
CA TYR A 7 -4.19 31.87 -13.59
C TYR A 7 -3.90 31.79 -12.09
N ILE A 8 -4.24 32.84 -11.32
CA ILE A 8 -4.11 32.84 -9.86
C ILE A 8 -5.08 31.84 -9.22
N ALA A 9 -6.32 31.75 -9.71
CA ALA A 9 -7.31 30.79 -9.22
C ALA A 9 -6.92 29.33 -9.53
N ILE A 10 -6.38 29.06 -10.73
CA ILE A 10 -5.87 27.73 -11.10
C ILE A 10 -4.67 27.34 -10.23
N ALA A 11 -3.74 28.26 -9.99
CA ALA A 11 -2.57 28.01 -9.13
C ALA A 11 -2.97 27.74 -7.66
N LEU A 12 -3.98 28.44 -7.13
CA LEU A 12 -4.54 28.19 -5.81
C LEU A 12 -5.22 26.83 -5.71
N LEU A 13 -5.88 26.36 -6.77
CA LEU A 13 -6.52 25.05 -6.81
C LEU A 13 -5.52 23.89 -6.70
N PHE A 14 -4.32 24.05 -7.27
CA PHE A 14 -3.25 23.06 -7.18
C PHE A 14 -2.61 22.97 -5.78
N LEU A 15 -2.72 24.01 -4.94
CA LEU A 15 -2.12 24.03 -3.59
C LEU A 15 -2.97 23.34 -2.51
N ILE A 16 -4.26 23.07 -2.78
CA ILE A 16 -5.16 22.37 -1.84
C ILE A 16 -5.10 20.84 -2.05
N GLY A 17 -4.35 20.38 -3.05
CA GLY A 17 -4.22 18.96 -3.40
C GLY A 17 -3.25 18.17 -2.53
N CYS A 18 -3.52 18.03 -1.23
CA CYS A 18 -3.02 16.96 -0.37
C CYS A 18 -4.00 16.76 0.80
N MET A 19 -4.98 15.87 0.63
CA MET A 19 -5.73 15.36 1.78
C MET A 19 -4.98 14.12 2.27
N ASN A 20 -4.16 14.31 3.30
CA ASN A 20 -3.53 13.21 4.02
C ASN A 20 -4.63 12.26 4.50
N ASN A 21 -4.64 11.04 3.98
CA ASN A 21 -5.38 9.95 4.56
C ASN A 21 -4.50 9.35 5.66
N GLU A 22 -4.55 9.97 6.83
CA GLU A 22 -4.09 9.33 8.04
C GLU A 22 -5.06 8.16 8.28
N LYS A 23 -4.67 6.96 7.86
CA LYS A 23 -5.32 5.76 8.36
C LYS A 23 -5.07 5.76 9.86
N HIS A 24 -6.08 6.17 10.62
CA HIS A 24 -6.21 5.85 12.03
C HIS A 24 -5.93 4.35 12.18
N VAL A 25 -4.72 4.01 12.60
CA VAL A 25 -4.52 2.80 13.38
C VAL A 25 -5.21 3.12 14.69
N GLU A 26 -6.44 2.65 14.81
CA GLU A 26 -7.14 2.63 16.07
C GLU A 26 -6.37 1.69 17.00
N GLU A 27 -5.42 2.28 17.73
CA GLU A 27 -4.86 1.70 18.93
C GLU A 27 -5.99 1.70 19.96
N SER A 28 -6.77 0.62 19.97
CA SER A 28 -7.81 0.38 20.96
C SER A 28 -7.18 0.17 22.34
N ASN A 29 -6.79 1.27 22.99
CA ASN A 29 -6.44 1.32 24.40
C ASN A 29 -7.74 1.25 25.22
N ASN A 30 -8.33 0.06 25.32
CA ASN A 30 -9.39 -0.16 26.30
C ASN A 30 -8.76 -0.37 27.67
N THR A 31 -8.65 0.72 28.43
CA THR A 31 -8.47 0.65 29.89
C THR A 31 -9.75 0.09 30.48
N ILE A 32 -9.71 -1.14 30.97
CA ILE A 32 -10.75 -1.66 31.87
C ILE A 32 -10.34 -1.23 33.27
N GLU A 33 -11.01 -0.20 33.80
CA GLU A 33 -10.96 0.05 35.23
C GLU A 33 -11.81 -1.01 35.94
N THR A 34 -11.15 -1.93 36.63
CA THR A 34 -11.76 -2.72 37.69
C THR A 34 -10.72 -2.84 38.79
N GLY A 35 -11.13 -2.46 40.01
CA GLY A 35 -10.25 -2.18 41.14
C GLY A 35 -9.16 -3.24 41.41
N ASP A 36 -8.03 -2.72 41.88
CA ASP A 36 -6.93 -3.41 42.57
C ASP A 36 -6.46 -4.76 42.01
N THR A 37 -6.32 -4.91 40.69
CA THR A 37 -5.23 -5.73 40.10
C THR A 37 -4.98 -5.31 38.65
N ALA A 38 -3.80 -4.76 38.37
CA ALA A 38 -3.38 -4.42 37.01
C ALA A 38 -3.09 -5.68 36.19
N ILE A 39 -4.09 -6.22 35.47
CA ILE A 39 -3.88 -7.26 34.47
C ILE A 39 -3.40 -6.58 33.18
N HIS A 40 -2.13 -6.78 32.85
CA HIS A 40 -1.55 -6.33 31.59
C HIS A 40 -2.09 -7.21 30.44
N ILE A 41 -3.27 -6.89 29.90
CA ILE A 41 -3.81 -7.57 28.73
C ILE A 41 -2.95 -7.18 27.53
N LYS A 42 -1.99 -8.05 27.18
CA LYS A 42 -1.25 -7.93 25.93
C LYS A 42 -2.24 -8.06 24.78
N SER A 43 -2.58 -6.93 24.15
CA SER A 43 -3.38 -6.89 22.93
C SER A 43 -2.81 -7.89 21.91
N ARG A 44 -3.66 -8.74 21.35
CA ARG A 44 -3.24 -9.68 20.30
C ARG A 44 -2.85 -8.88 19.06
N PRO A 45 -1.77 -9.24 18.36
CA PRO A 45 -1.37 -8.55 17.14
C PRO A 45 -2.48 -8.58 16.09
N ASN A 46 -2.73 -7.44 15.46
CA ASN A 46 -3.68 -7.33 14.35
C ASN A 46 -3.07 -7.93 13.08
N TYR A 47 -3.22 -9.24 12.90
CA TYR A 47 -2.67 -9.97 11.74
C TYR A 47 -3.21 -9.47 10.40
N THR A 48 -4.43 -8.94 10.35
CA THR A 48 -4.98 -8.34 9.13
C THR A 48 -4.22 -7.08 8.73
N ALA A 49 -3.90 -6.20 9.68
CA ALA A 49 -3.10 -5.02 9.42
C ALA A 49 -1.66 -5.39 8.99
N ILE A 50 -1.06 -6.36 9.67
CA ILE A 50 0.27 -6.88 9.33
C ILE A 50 0.28 -7.47 7.91
N GLY A 51 -0.66 -8.35 7.59
CA GLY A 51 -0.77 -8.98 6.26
C GLY A 51 -1.02 -7.95 5.15
N LYS A 52 -1.87 -6.94 5.40
CA LYS A 52 -2.09 -5.82 4.46
C LYS A 52 -0.81 -5.04 4.19
N LYS A 53 0.01 -4.80 5.22
CA LYS A 53 1.29 -4.10 5.07
C LYS A 53 2.26 -4.91 4.19
N ILE A 54 2.44 -6.19 4.49
CA ILE A 54 3.30 -7.10 3.72
C ILE A 54 2.84 -7.17 2.25
N ALA A 55 1.55 -7.37 2.01
CA ALA A 55 0.98 -7.42 0.67
C ALA A 55 1.19 -6.11 -0.11
N ALA A 56 1.02 -4.96 0.55
CA ALA A 56 1.23 -3.65 -0.06
C ALA A 56 2.70 -3.42 -0.46
N GLU A 57 3.65 -3.82 0.39
CA GLU A 57 5.09 -3.71 0.10
C GLU A 57 5.50 -4.58 -1.10
N ALA A 58 5.03 -5.83 -1.16
CA ALA A 58 5.28 -6.71 -2.30
C ALA A 58 4.64 -6.19 -3.59
N GLN A 59 3.39 -5.72 -3.52
CA GLN A 59 2.65 -5.16 -4.65
C GLN A 59 3.34 -3.93 -5.23
N LEU A 60 3.94 -3.08 -4.38
CA LEU A 60 4.65 -1.88 -4.82
C LEU A 60 5.86 -2.22 -5.71
N VAL A 61 6.63 -3.25 -5.36
CA VAL A 61 7.76 -3.71 -6.16
C VAL A 61 7.28 -4.26 -7.50
N LEU A 62 6.22 -5.08 -7.50
CA LEU A 62 5.64 -5.62 -8.72
C LEU A 62 5.11 -4.51 -9.65
N ALA A 63 4.42 -3.51 -9.10
CA ALA A 63 3.87 -2.38 -9.84
C ALA A 63 4.96 -1.51 -10.48
N ARG A 64 6.07 -1.26 -9.76
CA ARG A 64 7.23 -0.52 -10.31
C ARG A 64 7.85 -1.26 -11.48
N ASN A 65 8.12 -2.56 -11.33
CA ASN A 65 8.73 -3.36 -12.39
C ASN A 65 7.80 -3.52 -13.60
N LEU A 66 6.49 -3.61 -13.37
CA LEU A 66 5.49 -3.59 -14.45
C LEU A 66 5.49 -2.24 -15.19
N ALA A 67 5.52 -1.12 -14.47
CA ALA A 67 5.60 0.21 -15.06
C ALA A 67 6.87 0.37 -15.92
N ASP A 68 8.01 -0.14 -15.44
CA ASP A 68 9.25 -0.15 -16.22
C ASP A 68 9.13 -1.00 -17.49
N ALA A 69 8.47 -2.16 -17.43
CA ALA A 69 8.22 -2.98 -18.61
C ALA A 69 7.34 -2.26 -19.64
N ILE A 70 6.29 -1.57 -19.18
CA ILE A 70 5.44 -0.72 -20.02
C ILE A 70 6.25 0.40 -20.65
N ASN A 71 7.09 1.09 -19.88
CA ASN A 71 7.93 2.17 -20.40
C ASN A 71 8.95 1.67 -21.44
N LYS A 72 9.44 0.43 -21.30
CA LYS A 72 10.42 -0.16 -22.21
C LYS A 72 9.84 -0.59 -23.56
N GLY A 73 8.61 -1.13 -23.59
CA GLY A 73 8.07 -1.70 -24.82
C GLY A 73 6.55 -1.83 -24.86
N GLY A 74 5.86 -1.00 -24.08
CA GLY A 74 4.41 -0.93 -24.04
C GLY A 74 3.75 -2.20 -23.51
N VAL A 75 2.49 -2.40 -23.93
CA VAL A 75 1.63 -3.48 -23.43
C VAL A 75 2.19 -4.86 -23.76
N ALA A 76 2.84 -5.04 -24.92
CA ALA A 76 3.43 -6.32 -25.30
C ALA A 76 4.52 -6.77 -24.30
N TYR A 77 5.39 -5.85 -23.88
CA TYR A 77 6.39 -6.10 -22.84
C TYR A 77 5.75 -6.32 -21.47
N ALA A 78 4.67 -5.60 -21.15
CA ALA A 78 3.92 -5.80 -19.91
C ALA A 78 3.35 -7.21 -19.79
N ILE A 79 2.79 -7.76 -20.89
CA ILE A 79 2.29 -9.14 -20.94
C ILE A 79 3.43 -10.14 -20.70
N GLN A 80 4.57 -9.95 -21.37
CA GLN A 80 5.74 -10.81 -21.18
C GLN A 80 6.24 -10.76 -19.73
N PHE A 81 6.29 -9.57 -19.13
CA PHE A 81 6.64 -9.39 -17.72
C PHE A 81 5.68 -10.17 -16.79
N CYS A 82 4.37 -10.04 -16.99
CA CYS A 82 3.37 -10.73 -16.18
C CYS A 82 3.51 -12.26 -16.23
N ASN A 83 3.96 -12.79 -17.37
CA ASN A 83 4.16 -14.23 -17.57
C ASN A 83 5.49 -14.73 -16.98
N THR A 84 6.58 -13.98 -17.16
CA THR A 84 7.94 -14.48 -16.90
C THR A 84 8.59 -13.92 -15.63
N GLN A 85 8.19 -12.72 -15.19
CA GLN A 85 8.87 -12.01 -14.11
C GLN A 85 8.02 -11.82 -12.86
N ALA A 86 6.69 -11.84 -12.98
CA ALA A 86 5.83 -11.53 -11.84
C ALA A 86 5.94 -12.53 -10.67
N TYR A 87 6.06 -13.84 -10.96
CA TYR A 87 6.29 -14.86 -9.92
C TYR A 87 7.68 -14.73 -9.27
N PRO A 88 8.79 -14.69 -10.02
CA PRO A 88 10.13 -14.48 -9.44
C PRO A 88 10.24 -13.25 -8.53
N ASN A 89 9.59 -12.15 -8.92
CA ASN A 89 9.56 -10.93 -8.09
C ASN A 89 8.78 -11.14 -6.80
N THR A 90 7.63 -11.84 -6.87
CA THR A 90 6.82 -12.17 -5.69
C THR A 90 7.58 -13.10 -4.74
N ASP A 91 8.23 -14.14 -5.26
CA ASP A 91 9.02 -15.10 -4.46
C ASP A 91 10.23 -14.43 -3.80
N SER A 92 10.84 -13.46 -4.48
CA SER A 92 11.92 -12.66 -3.91
C SER A 92 11.42 -11.80 -2.74
N MET A 93 10.25 -11.18 -2.90
CA MET A 93 9.63 -10.42 -1.81
C MET A 93 9.23 -11.30 -0.63
N SER A 94 8.80 -12.55 -0.84
CA SER A 94 8.54 -13.50 0.24
C SER A 94 9.77 -13.69 1.14
N LYS A 95 10.96 -13.82 0.53
CA LYS A 95 12.22 -13.96 1.27
C LYS A 95 12.61 -12.68 2.00
N ILE A 96 12.51 -11.53 1.32
CA ILE A 96 12.86 -10.21 1.88
C ILE A 96 11.98 -9.86 3.08
N LEU A 97 10.68 -10.12 2.97
CA LEU A 97 9.69 -9.81 4.01
C LEU A 97 9.55 -10.92 5.05
N ASN A 98 10.27 -12.03 4.89
CA ASN A 98 10.18 -13.23 5.73
C ASN A 98 8.71 -13.68 5.94
N ALA A 99 7.96 -13.73 4.84
CA ALA A 99 6.54 -14.07 4.83
C ALA A 99 6.20 -14.88 3.58
N GLU A 100 5.29 -15.85 3.72
CA GLU A 100 4.78 -16.58 2.56
C GLU A 100 3.78 -15.72 1.79
N LEU A 101 4.09 -15.39 0.53
CA LEU A 101 3.21 -14.64 -0.36
C LEU A 101 2.66 -15.53 -1.47
N LYS A 102 1.38 -15.33 -1.78
CA LYS A 102 0.71 -15.97 -2.91
C LYS A 102 -0.06 -14.91 -3.71
N ARG A 103 0.15 -14.88 -5.02
CA ARG A 103 -0.75 -14.14 -5.93
C ARG A 103 -2.07 -14.91 -6.05
N VAL A 104 -3.17 -14.24 -5.72
CA VAL A 104 -4.53 -14.74 -5.93
C VAL A 104 -5.26 -13.82 -6.90
N SER A 105 -6.29 -14.33 -7.56
CA SER A 105 -7.19 -13.53 -8.39
C SER A 105 -8.57 -13.55 -7.75
N ASP A 106 -9.36 -12.49 -7.90
CA ASP A 106 -10.73 -12.43 -7.36
C ASP A 106 -11.67 -13.42 -8.07
N LYS A 107 -11.28 -13.93 -9.24
CA LYS A 107 -11.90 -15.09 -9.89
C LYS A 107 -11.29 -16.38 -9.33
N ASN A 108 -11.96 -16.94 -8.34
CA ASN A 108 -11.82 -18.34 -7.96
C ASN A 108 -12.90 -19.17 -8.66
#